data_AF-A0A967WVL3-F1
#
_entry.id   AF-A0A967WVL3-F1
#
_cell.length_a   1.000
_cell.length_b   1.000
_cell.length_c   1.000
_cell.angle_alpha   90.00
_cell.angle_beta   90.00
_cell.angle_gamma   90.00
#
_symmetry.space_group_name_H-M   'P 1'
#
loop_
_entity.id
_entity.type
_entity.pdbx_description
1 polymer ?
#
loop_
_entity_poly.entity_id
_entity_poly.type
_entity_poly.pdbx_seq_one_letter_code
_entity_poly.pdbx_strand_id
1 'polypeptide(L)'
;MNVPLRRDLEVLNRLLRPLVMAEASLLFGLGAAIGGYLGQRFSAALYLTGQTLVLAIVVAATSLTSFFTEGGRGLRPDHGERMEAGDGPSRIRLQWALYLGIVGLTVCATLGTVLLASGALGTVSVILLLAGILGAIAYSSPPFQLARSGYSELISTFLLA
;
A
#
# COMPACT_ATOMS: atom_id res chain seq x y z
N MET A 1 -17.62 22.66 20.48
CA MET A 1 -16.94 22.79 19.17
C MET A 1 -15.66 21.94 19.22
N ASN A 2 -15.75 20.61 19.04
CA ASN A 2 -14.62 19.66 19.15
C ASN A 2 -14.97 18.30 18.44
N VAL A 3 -15.39 18.36 17.18
CA VAL A 3 -15.80 17.18 16.38
C VAL A 3 -14.90 16.84 15.15
N PRO A 4 -13.89 17.63 14.72
CA PRO A 4 -13.13 17.27 13.51
C PRO A 4 -12.22 16.04 13.71
N LEU A 5 -11.55 15.94 14.88
CA LEU A 5 -10.48 14.97 15.11
C LEU A 5 -10.93 13.49 14.97
N ARG A 6 -12.14 13.16 15.43
CA ARG A 6 -12.64 11.77 15.39
C ARG A 6 -12.94 11.32 13.96
N ARG A 7 -13.44 12.23 13.11
CA ARG A 7 -13.72 11.94 11.70
C ARG A 7 -12.42 11.74 10.91
N ASP A 8 -11.39 12.53 11.19
CA ASP A 8 -10.09 12.42 10.52
C ASP A 8 -9.38 11.11 10.89
N LEU A 9 -9.47 10.68 12.16
CA LEU A 9 -8.93 9.39 12.61
C LEU A 9 -9.68 8.20 12.00
N GLU A 10 -11.00 8.27 11.89
CA GLU A 10 -11.80 7.24 11.22
C GLU A 10 -11.47 7.11 9.73
N VAL A 11 -11.21 8.25 9.06
CA VAL A 11 -10.75 8.29 7.65
C VAL A 11 -9.38 7.66 7.52
N LEU A 12 -8.44 8.01 8.42
CA LEU A 12 -7.10 7.45 8.42
C LEU A 12 -7.12 5.93 8.67
N ASN A 13 -7.93 5.46 9.62
CA ASN A 13 -8.07 4.04 9.91
C ASN A 13 -8.63 3.25 8.70
N ARG A 14 -9.59 3.83 7.97
CA ARG A 14 -10.12 3.23 6.74
C ARG A 14 -9.09 3.19 5.61
N LEU A 15 -8.27 4.23 5.47
CA LEU A 15 -7.23 4.33 4.43
C LEU A 15 -6.05 3.39 4.70
N LEU A 16 -5.60 3.31 5.96
CA LEU A 16 -4.47 2.47 6.36
C LEU A 16 -4.78 0.98 6.27
N ARG A 17 -6.06 0.58 6.41
CA ARG A 17 -6.48 -0.83 6.45
C ARG A 17 -5.59 -1.63 7.42
N PRO A 18 -5.73 -1.42 8.75
CA PRO A 18 -4.77 -1.90 9.75
C PRO A 18 -4.54 -3.42 9.68
N LEU A 19 -5.55 -4.18 9.26
CA LEU A 19 -5.43 -5.63 9.05
C LEU A 19 -4.39 -5.97 7.97
N VAL A 20 -4.39 -5.27 6.83
CA VAL A 20 -3.42 -5.47 5.75
C VAL A 20 -2.02 -5.09 6.19
N MET A 21 -1.88 -4.05 7.02
CA MET A 21 -0.59 -3.67 7.60
C MET A 21 -0.06 -4.74 8.57
N ALA A 22 -0.95 -5.34 9.37
CA ALA A 22 -0.59 -6.43 10.27
C ALA A 22 -0.15 -7.67 9.48
N GLU A 23 -0.88 -8.04 8.43
CA GLU A 23 -0.50 -9.14 7.52
C GLU A 23 0.89 -8.93 6.91
N ALA A 24 1.15 -7.73 6.37
CA ALA A 24 2.44 -7.39 5.79
C ALA A 24 3.57 -7.40 6.83
N SER A 25 3.31 -6.94 8.05
CA SER A 25 4.28 -6.99 9.14
C SER A 25 4.58 -8.41 9.59
N LEU A 26 3.57 -9.28 9.67
CA LEU A 26 3.75 -10.68 10.01
C LEU A 26 4.55 -11.43 8.93
N LEU A 27 4.23 -11.21 7.65
CA LEU A 27 4.97 -11.84 6.55
C LEU A 27 6.43 -11.39 6.52
N PHE A 28 6.69 -10.09 6.67
CA PHE A 28 8.06 -9.59 6.72
C PHE A 28 8.82 -10.10 7.95
N GLY A 29 8.16 -10.10 9.11
CA GLY A 29 8.68 -10.69 10.36
C GLY A 29 9.03 -12.16 10.21
N LEU A 30 8.17 -12.94 9.55
CA LEU A 30 8.42 -14.35 9.25
C LEU A 30 9.64 -14.54 8.35
N GLY A 31 9.75 -13.73 7.28
CA GLY A 31 10.92 -13.75 6.39
C GLY A 31 12.22 -13.43 7.14
N ALA A 32 12.18 -12.44 8.04
CA ALA A 32 13.32 -12.09 8.89
C ALA A 32 13.68 -13.22 9.87
N ALA A 33 12.69 -13.89 10.47
CA ALA A 33 12.89 -15.03 11.36
C ALA A 33 13.50 -16.23 10.62
N ILE A 34 13.04 -16.52 9.40
CA ILE A 34 13.62 -17.57 8.53
C ILE A 34 15.07 -17.22 8.19
N GLY A 35 15.37 -15.97 7.85
CA GLY A 35 16.75 -15.50 7.62
C GLY A 35 17.64 -15.71 8.85
N GLY A 36 17.13 -15.39 10.05
CA GLY A 36 17.82 -15.65 11.31
C GLY A 36 18.07 -17.15 11.54
N TYR A 37 17.09 -18.00 11.25
CA TYR A 37 17.24 -19.46 11.33
C TYR A 37 18.30 -20.00 10.35
N LEU A 38 18.42 -19.41 9.15
CA LEU A 38 19.45 -19.72 8.16
C LEU A 38 20.86 -19.20 8.53
N GLY A 39 21.03 -18.60 9.71
CA GLY A 39 22.32 -18.14 10.23
C GLY A 39 22.70 -16.72 9.80
N GLN A 40 21.77 -15.93 9.25
CA GLN A 40 22.03 -14.51 8.98
C GLN A 40 22.14 -13.71 10.27
N ARG A 41 23.06 -12.75 10.30
CA ARG A 41 23.21 -11.85 11.46
C ARG A 41 22.01 -10.94 11.57
N PHE A 42 21.25 -11.08 12.66
CA PHE A 42 20.13 -10.21 12.94
C PHE A 42 20.61 -8.82 13.35
N SER A 43 20.24 -7.81 12.56
CA SER A 43 20.41 -6.40 12.90
C SER A 43 19.03 -5.78 13.11
N ALA A 44 18.75 -5.35 14.33
CA ALA A 44 17.49 -4.69 14.66
C ALA A 44 17.24 -3.44 13.81
N ALA A 45 18.31 -2.68 13.51
CA ALA A 45 18.22 -1.51 12.65
C ALA A 45 17.82 -1.89 11.21
N LEU A 46 18.43 -2.94 10.66
CA LEU A 46 18.10 -3.41 9.31
C LEU A 46 16.66 -3.94 9.24
N TYR A 47 16.24 -4.70 10.26
CA TYR A 47 14.89 -5.22 10.38
C TYR A 47 13.86 -4.08 10.43
N LEU A 48 14.05 -3.09 11.31
CA LEU A 48 13.14 -1.95 11.44
C LEU A 48 13.09 -1.11 10.15
N THR A 49 14.23 -0.94 9.48
CA THR A 49 14.29 -0.19 8.21
C THR A 49 13.53 -0.94 7.12
N GLY A 50 13.74 -2.25 6.97
CA GLY A 50 13.02 -3.07 6.02
C GLY A 50 11.52 -3.16 6.32
N GLN A 51 11.14 -3.28 7.60
CA GLN A 51 9.76 -3.28 8.04
C GLN A 51 9.06 -1.96 7.71
N THR A 52 9.73 -0.83 7.96
CA THR A 52 9.23 0.51 7.61
C THR A 52 9.04 0.64 6.11
N LEU A 53 9.97 0.10 5.32
CA LEU A 53 9.90 0.12 3.86
C LEU A 53 8.70 -0.70 3.34
N VAL A 54 8.50 -1.91 3.86
CA VAL A 54 7.32 -2.73 3.50
C VAL A 54 6.02 -2.03 3.87
N LEU A 55 5.94 -1.45 5.06
CA LEU A 55 4.75 -0.71 5.47
C LEU A 55 4.52 0.53 4.59
N ALA A 56 5.56 1.25 4.20
CA ALA A 56 5.45 2.39 3.28
C ALA A 56 4.90 1.96 1.90
N ILE A 57 5.31 0.80 1.37
CA ILE A 57 4.75 0.22 0.15
C ILE A 57 3.27 -0.11 0.33
N VAL A 58 2.90 -0.73 1.45
CA VAL A 58 1.49 -1.08 1.74
C VAL A 58 0.63 0.17 1.84
N VAL A 59 1.07 1.20 2.58
CA VAL A 59 0.37 2.49 2.66
C VAL A 59 0.21 3.11 1.28
N ALA A 60 1.26 3.08 0.47
CA ALA A 60 1.20 3.60 -0.89
C ALA A 60 0.16 2.84 -1.72
N ALA A 61 0.19 1.51 -1.70
CA ALA A 61 -0.71 0.65 -2.46
C ALA A 61 -2.18 0.84 -2.05
N THR A 62 -2.49 0.80 -0.75
CA THR A 62 -3.87 0.91 -0.26
C THR A 62 -4.44 2.30 -0.51
N SER A 63 -3.63 3.35 -0.35
CA SER A 63 -4.05 4.74 -0.54
C SER A 63 -4.25 5.06 -2.02
N LEU A 64 -3.34 4.63 -2.90
CA LEU A 64 -3.50 4.78 -4.35
C LEU A 64 -4.67 3.96 -4.89
N THR A 65 -4.86 2.73 -4.41
CA THR A 65 -6.03 1.92 -4.78
C THR A 65 -7.32 2.62 -4.40
N SER A 66 -7.40 3.20 -3.20
CA SER A 66 -8.56 3.96 -2.75
C SER A 66 -8.79 5.19 -3.64
N PHE A 67 -7.72 5.92 -3.96
CA PHE A 67 -7.77 7.08 -4.87
C PHE A 67 -8.30 6.72 -6.26
N PHE A 68 -7.72 5.72 -6.93
CA PHE A 68 -8.11 5.36 -8.30
C PHE A 68 -9.46 4.66 -8.36
N THR A 69 -9.85 3.90 -7.33
CA THR A 69 -11.14 3.20 -7.27
C THR A 69 -12.29 4.16 -6.98
N GLU A 70 -12.13 5.08 -6.01
CA GLU A 70 -13.15 6.07 -5.66
C GLU A 70 -13.20 7.22 -6.67
N GLY A 71 -12.05 7.70 -7.14
CA GLY A 71 -11.96 8.71 -8.19
C GLY A 71 -12.51 8.22 -9.55
N GLY A 72 -12.34 6.94 -9.86
CA GLY A 72 -12.87 6.32 -11.08
C GLY A 72 -14.37 6.01 -11.04
N ARG A 73 -14.99 5.90 -9.85
CA ARG A 73 -16.46 5.75 -9.72
C ARG A 73 -17.20 7.03 -10.11
N GLY A 74 -16.58 8.20 -9.98
CA GLY A 74 -17.14 9.47 -10.49
C GLY A 74 -17.24 9.58 -12.00
N LEU A 75 -16.61 8.67 -12.75
CA LEU A 75 -16.58 8.68 -14.22
C LEU A 75 -17.46 7.59 -14.86
N ARG A 76 -18.16 6.77 -14.06
CA ARG A 76 -18.95 5.63 -14.55
C ARG A 76 -20.45 5.88 -14.28
N PRO A 77 -21.26 6.21 -15.31
CA PRO A 77 -22.64 6.63 -15.13
C PRO A 77 -23.61 5.44 -15.04
N ASP A 78 -23.26 4.36 -14.34
CA ASP A 78 -24.02 3.12 -14.50
C ASP A 78 -25.06 2.86 -13.40
N HIS A 79 -24.86 3.21 -12.13
CA HIS A 79 -25.86 2.86 -11.11
C HIS A 79 -26.19 4.06 -10.23
N GLY A 80 -27.27 4.77 -10.58
CA GLY A 80 -28.29 5.42 -9.74
C GLY A 80 -27.93 6.29 -8.53
N GLU A 81 -26.81 6.06 -7.86
CA GLU A 81 -26.28 6.92 -6.81
C GLU A 81 -25.55 8.07 -7.48
N ARG A 82 -26.33 9.11 -7.79
CA ARG A 82 -25.83 10.45 -8.06
C ARG A 82 -24.76 10.74 -7.01
N MET A 83 -23.49 10.69 -7.43
CA MET A 83 -22.42 11.31 -6.67
C MET A 83 -22.75 12.80 -6.71
N GLU A 84 -23.51 13.26 -5.71
CA GLU A 84 -23.79 14.67 -5.55
C GLU A 84 -22.44 15.36 -5.63
N ALA A 85 -22.29 16.20 -6.64
CA ALA A 85 -21.19 17.13 -6.81
C ALA A 85 -21.28 18.23 -5.73
N GLY A 86 -21.45 17.81 -4.47
CA GLY A 86 -21.61 18.62 -3.28
C GLY A 86 -20.28 18.70 -2.54
N ASP A 87 -19.83 19.93 -2.37
CA ASP A 87 -18.70 20.36 -1.56
C ASP A 87 -18.53 19.60 -0.23
N GLY A 88 -17.27 19.36 0.14
CA GLY A 88 -16.88 19.21 1.54
C GLY A 88 -16.09 17.93 1.87
N PRO A 89 -16.68 16.72 1.97
CA PRO A 89 -16.01 15.59 2.64
C PRO A 89 -15.32 14.58 1.71
N SER A 90 -15.84 14.36 0.49
CA SER A 90 -15.37 13.30 -0.43
C SER A 90 -14.09 13.69 -1.19
N ARG A 91 -14.01 14.94 -1.65
CA ARG A 91 -12.78 15.49 -2.27
C ARG A 91 -11.61 15.54 -1.31
N ILE A 92 -11.85 15.92 -0.05
CA ILE A 92 -10.83 15.96 0.99
C ILE A 92 -10.26 14.54 1.21
N ARG A 93 -11.12 13.52 1.34
CA ARG A 93 -10.69 12.11 1.44
C ARG A 93 -9.84 11.65 0.26
N LEU A 94 -10.23 12.05 -0.96
CA LEU A 94 -9.51 11.68 -2.18
C LEU A 94 -8.11 12.34 -2.22
N GLN A 95 -8.00 13.62 -1.85
CA GLN A 95 -6.71 14.31 -1.77
C GLN A 95 -5.80 13.68 -0.70
N TRP A 96 -6.33 13.35 0.48
CA TRP A 96 -5.57 12.66 1.52
C TRP A 96 -5.07 11.29 1.06
N ALA A 97 -5.88 10.51 0.34
CA ALA A 97 -5.47 9.24 -0.24
C ALA A 97 -4.30 9.39 -1.21
N LEU A 98 -4.34 10.42 -2.07
CA LEU A 98 -3.23 10.69 -2.99
C LEU A 98 -1.96 11.12 -2.26
N TYR A 99 -2.07 12.03 -1.28
CA TYR A 99 -0.92 12.50 -0.50
C TYR A 99 -0.28 11.37 0.31
N LEU A 100 -1.06 10.53 0.99
CA LEU A 100 -0.56 9.33 1.68
C LEU A 100 0.12 8.36 0.70
N GLY A 101 -0.44 8.20 -0.50
CA GLY A 101 0.15 7.42 -1.58
C GLY A 101 1.55 7.91 -1.95
N ILE A 102 1.68 9.21 -2.24
CA ILE A 102 2.93 9.85 -2.64
C ILE A 102 3.96 9.82 -1.50
N VAL A 103 3.54 10.10 -0.27
CA VAL A 103 4.41 10.05 0.91
C VAL A 103 4.94 8.63 1.11
N GLY A 104 4.09 7.60 1.03
CA GLY A 104 4.52 6.20 1.13
C GLY A 104 5.55 5.84 0.06
N LEU A 105 5.34 6.24 -1.20
CA LEU A 105 6.31 6.02 -2.27
C LEU A 105 7.62 6.77 -2.05
N THR A 106 7.57 8.00 -1.54
CA THR A 106 8.76 8.81 -1.29
C THR A 106 9.58 8.24 -0.14
N VAL A 107 8.94 7.81 0.95
CA VAL A 107 9.59 7.08 2.06
C VAL A 107 10.22 5.78 1.55
N CYS A 108 9.50 5.03 0.71
CA CYS A 108 10.05 3.81 0.11
C CYS A 108 11.27 4.09 -0.78
N ALA A 109 11.21 5.11 -1.63
CA ALA A 109 12.31 5.47 -2.53
C ALA A 109 13.54 5.97 -1.76
N THR A 110 13.33 6.82 -0.76
CA THR A 110 14.43 7.35 0.08
C THR A 110 15.08 6.26 0.93
N LEU A 111 14.30 5.44 1.64
CA LEU A 111 14.87 4.33 2.41
C LEU A 111 15.51 3.28 1.51
N GLY A 112 14.87 2.93 0.39
CA GLY A 112 15.40 1.97 -0.57
C GLY A 112 16.73 2.42 -1.17
N THR A 113 16.86 3.69 -1.52
CA THR A 113 18.13 4.27 -2.02
C THR A 113 19.22 4.29 -0.94
N VAL A 114 18.88 4.62 0.31
CA VAL A 114 19.84 4.55 1.43
C VAL A 114 20.35 3.12 1.65
N LEU A 115 19.45 2.14 1.67
CA LEU A 115 19.77 0.72 1.84
C LEU A 115 20.59 0.15 0.67
N LEU A 116 20.33 0.62 -0.55
CA LEU A 116 21.12 0.31 -1.74
C LEU A 116 22.53 0.91 -1.64
N ALA A 117 22.62 2.19 -1.30
CA ALA A 117 23.90 2.91 -1.18
C ALA A 117 24.78 2.35 -0.05
N SER A 118 24.17 1.85 1.03
CA SER A 118 24.88 1.20 2.13
C SER A 118 25.32 -0.23 1.83
N GLY A 119 24.99 -0.78 0.66
CA GLY A 119 25.29 -2.17 0.28
C GLY A 119 24.54 -3.21 1.13
N ALA A 120 23.48 -2.79 1.83
CA ALA A 120 22.75 -3.66 2.75
C ALA A 120 21.66 -4.50 2.06
N LEU A 121 21.33 -4.15 0.82
CA LEU A 121 20.42 -4.93 -0.03
C LEU A 121 21.20 -5.84 -0.98
N GLY A 122 20.93 -7.14 -0.92
CA GLY A 122 21.36 -8.07 -1.96
C GLY A 122 20.55 -7.88 -3.25
N THR A 123 21.09 -8.32 -4.39
CA THR A 123 20.46 -8.19 -5.72
C THR A 123 19.02 -8.70 -5.75
N VAL A 124 18.76 -9.83 -5.09
CA VAL A 124 17.41 -10.41 -5.00
C VAL A 124 16.45 -9.49 -4.24
N SER A 125 16.89 -8.88 -3.14
CA SER A 125 16.09 -7.94 -2.37
C SER A 125 15.72 -6.69 -3.17
N VAL A 126 16.63 -6.21 -4.01
CA VAL A 126 16.38 -5.06 -4.91
C VAL A 126 15.31 -5.41 -5.94
N ILE A 127 15.40 -6.59 -6.54
CA ILE A 127 14.40 -7.07 -7.51
C ILE A 127 13.02 -7.19 -6.85
N LEU A 128 12.95 -7.78 -5.65
CA LEU A 128 11.70 -7.90 -4.89
C LEU A 128 11.12 -6.54 -4.50
N LEU A 129 11.97 -5.59 -4.12
CA LEU A 129 11.56 -4.23 -3.76
C LEU A 129 11.01 -3.48 -4.98
N LEU A 130 11.69 -3.56 -6.12
CA LEU A 130 11.20 -3.00 -7.39
C LEU A 130 9.89 -3.65 -7.82
N ALA A 131 9.79 -4.98 -7.74
CA ALA A 131 8.56 -5.71 -8.03
C ALA A 131 7.41 -5.30 -7.10
N GLY A 132 7.69 -5.04 -5.82
CA GLY A 132 6.71 -4.54 -4.86
C GLY A 132 6.20 -3.13 -5.19
N ILE A 133 7.11 -2.20 -5.52
CA ILE A 133 6.75 -0.83 -5.92
C ILE A 133 5.94 -0.85 -7.23
N LEU A 134 6.45 -1.57 -8.24
CA LEU A 134 5.76 -1.71 -9.53
C LEU A 134 4.42 -2.40 -9.38
N GLY A 135 4.34 -3.43 -8.54
CA GLY A 135 3.09 -4.12 -8.19
C GLY A 135 2.09 -3.19 -7.53
N ALA A 136 2.51 -2.37 -6.56
CA ALA A 136 1.65 -1.39 -5.91
C ALA A 136 1.08 -0.36 -6.90
N ILE A 137 1.91 0.11 -7.83
CA ILE A 137 1.51 1.05 -8.89
C ILE A 137 0.60 0.36 -9.91
N ALA A 138 0.98 -0.82 -10.42
CA ALA A 138 0.23 -1.55 -11.43
C ALA A 138 -1.11 -2.08 -10.91
N TYR A 139 -1.19 -2.52 -9.66
CA TYR A 139 -2.44 -2.95 -9.03
C TYR A 139 -3.46 -1.81 -8.95
N SER A 140 -2.99 -0.59 -8.70
CA SER A 140 -3.83 0.58 -8.45
C SER A 140 -4.10 1.43 -9.69
N SER A 141 -3.16 1.49 -10.64
CA SER A 141 -3.18 2.45 -11.76
C SER A 141 -4.09 1.99 -12.91
N PRO A 142 -4.77 2.92 -13.62
CA PRO A 142 -5.78 2.63 -14.64
C PRO A 142 -5.40 1.76 -15.86
N PRO A 143 -4.13 1.55 -16.29
CA PRO A 143 -3.89 0.64 -17.41
C PRO A 143 -4.03 -0.85 -17.05
N PHE A 144 -3.90 -1.22 -15.76
CA PHE A 144 -3.89 -2.64 -15.35
C PHE A 144 -5.07 -3.03 -14.45
N GLN A 145 -5.52 -2.15 -13.53
CA GLN A 145 -6.66 -2.36 -12.62
C GLN A 145 -6.87 -3.85 -12.24
N LEU A 146 -5.82 -4.55 -11.76
CA LEU A 146 -5.95 -5.98 -11.40
C LEU A 146 -6.98 -6.21 -10.28
N ALA A 147 -7.22 -5.18 -9.46
CA ALA A 147 -8.30 -5.15 -8.48
C ALA A 147 -9.70 -5.24 -9.11
N ARG A 148 -9.82 -4.93 -10.41
CA ARG A 148 -11.08 -4.81 -11.16
C ARG A 148 -11.15 -5.71 -12.40
N SER A 149 -10.03 -6.24 -12.88
CA SER A 149 -10.03 -7.30 -13.87
C SER A 149 -10.34 -8.62 -13.17
N GLY A 150 -11.12 -9.49 -13.81
CA GLY A 150 -11.54 -10.80 -13.28
C GLY A 150 -10.39 -11.78 -12.94
N TYR A 151 -9.14 -11.31 -12.95
CA TYR A 151 -7.99 -12.05 -12.46
C TYR A 151 -8.04 -12.30 -10.95
N SER A 152 -8.70 -11.44 -10.17
CA SER A 152 -8.92 -11.70 -8.74
C SER A 152 -9.82 -12.93 -8.51
N GLU A 153 -10.88 -13.09 -9.31
CA GLU A 153 -11.72 -14.29 -9.32
C GLU A 153 -10.96 -15.53 -9.80
N LEU A 154 -10.09 -15.37 -10.81
CA LEU A 154 -9.27 -16.47 -11.31
C LEU A 154 -8.30 -16.99 -10.24
N ILE A 155 -7.66 -16.07 -9.51
CA ILE A 155 -6.75 -16.40 -8.40
C ILE A 155 -7.53 -17.06 -7.25
N SER A 156 -8.71 -16.54 -6.90
CA SER A 156 -9.53 -17.19 -5.85
C SER A 156 -10.01 -18.58 -6.27
N THR A 157 -10.35 -18.78 -7.55
CA THR A 157 -10.77 -20.08 -8.06
C THR A 157 -9.61 -21.08 -8.05
N PHE A 158 -8.40 -20.65 -8.40
CA PHE A 158 -7.20 -21.50 -8.36
C PHE A 158 -6.75 -21.85 -6.94
N LEU A 159 -6.95 -20.96 -5.96
CA LEU A 159 -6.60 -21.21 -4.56
C LEU A 159 -7.65 -22.06 -3.81
N LEU A 160 -8.91 -22.05 -4.26
CA LEU A 160 -10.02 -22.79 -3.66
C LEU A 160 -10.30 -24.14 -4.35
N ALA A 161 -9.67 -24.40 -5.50
CA ALA A 161 -9.74 -25.67 -6.24
C ALA A 161 -8.63 -26.63 -5.77
#